data_AF-A0A5C1B6S3-F1
#
_entry.id   AF-A0A5C1B6S3-F1
#
_cell.length_a   1.000
_cell.length_b   1.000
_cell.length_c   1.000
_cell.angle_alpha   90.00
_cell.angle_beta   90.00
_cell.angle_gamma   90.00
#
_symmetry.space_group_name_H-M   'P 1'
#
loop_
_entity.id
_entity.type
_entity.pdbx_description
1 polymer ?
#
loop_
_entity_poly.entity_id
_entity_poly.type
_entity_poly.pdbx_seq_one_letter_code
_entity_poly.pdbx_strand_id
1 'polypeptide(L)'
;MKVTADVALETAAHEGLVRQTYRDSKGVLTWSIGVTNASGHNVDRYIGKPQPMEHCLAIYAWLLETRYAPAVREVFAKKPLTEAQFAAALSFHYNTGAIKSATWPKLWLAGDIAAAKTAFMAWNKPAEIVERRRKECDLFFGGKWSNNGRITEYTRVTAKMTPDGASAKRVDVRAAIAAALGAPASQAAEPAPAPPPPAPPPDRSIYLDPPAAEGGFWSRFWAGLKRSFGG
;
A
#
# COMPACT_ATOMS: atom_id res chain seq x y z
N MET A 1 -6.63 -10.78 -13.08
CA MET A 1 -5.29 -10.96 -12.49
C MET A 1 -5.43 -11.20 -10.99
N LYS A 2 -4.83 -12.25 -10.43
CA LYS A 2 -4.84 -12.57 -8.98
C LYS A 2 -3.71 -11.80 -8.27
N VAL A 3 -3.85 -11.52 -6.98
CA VAL A 3 -2.71 -11.11 -6.15
C VAL A 3 -1.79 -12.32 -5.92
N THR A 4 -0.59 -12.28 -6.50
CA THR A 4 0.47 -13.29 -6.30
C THR A 4 1.39 -12.89 -5.15
N ALA A 5 2.30 -13.78 -4.75
CA ALA A 5 3.29 -13.48 -3.71
C ALA A 5 4.18 -12.30 -4.11
N ASP A 6 4.65 -12.24 -5.36
CA ASP A 6 5.52 -11.15 -5.83
C ASP A 6 4.77 -9.81 -5.88
N VAL A 7 3.51 -9.81 -6.32
CA VAL A 7 2.64 -8.62 -6.27
C VAL A 7 2.49 -8.10 -4.84
N ALA A 8 2.23 -8.99 -3.88
CA ALA A 8 2.08 -8.63 -2.47
C ALA A 8 3.40 -8.16 -1.85
N LEU A 9 4.52 -8.79 -2.19
CA LEU A 9 5.86 -8.44 -1.71
C LEU A 9 6.32 -7.08 -2.26
N GLU A 10 6.00 -6.76 -3.51
CA GLU A 10 6.33 -5.46 -4.10
C GLU A 10 5.64 -4.31 -3.39
N THR A 11 4.33 -4.45 -3.13
CA THR A 11 3.60 -3.44 -2.35
C THR A 11 4.17 -3.35 -0.94
N ALA A 12 4.41 -4.48 -0.28
CA ALA A 12 4.93 -4.55 1.09
C ALA A 12 6.34 -3.94 1.23
N ALA A 13 7.18 -4.01 0.20
CA ALA A 13 8.55 -3.51 0.24
C ALA A 13 8.63 -1.97 0.42
N HIS A 14 7.56 -1.25 0.11
CA HIS A 14 7.44 0.19 0.30
C HIS A 14 6.85 0.60 1.65
N GLU A 15 6.27 -0.37 2.35
CA GLU A 15 5.63 -0.17 3.63
C GLU A 15 6.55 -0.66 4.76
N GLY A 16 6.11 -0.44 5.99
CA GLY A 16 6.61 -1.11 7.17
C GLY A 16 5.52 -1.93 7.82
N LEU A 17 5.93 -2.73 8.79
CA LEU A 17 5.06 -3.66 9.52
C LEU A 17 5.15 -3.36 11.02
N VAL A 18 4.00 -3.26 11.67
CA VAL A 18 3.92 -3.11 13.13
C VAL A 18 2.89 -4.10 13.65
N ARG A 19 3.31 -5.02 14.52
CA ARG A 19 2.46 -6.15 14.95
C ARG A 19 1.36 -5.77 15.95
N GLN A 20 1.38 -4.54 16.46
CA GLN A 20 0.35 -3.97 17.33
C GLN A 20 -0.14 -2.63 16.78
N THR A 21 -1.28 -2.15 17.28
CA THR A 21 -1.86 -0.88 16.81
C THR A 21 -1.00 0.31 17.23
N TYR A 22 -0.82 1.23 16.30
CA TYR A 22 -0.06 2.45 16.42
C TYR A 22 -0.85 3.63 15.81
N ARG A 23 -0.40 4.85 16.07
CA ARG A 23 -0.86 6.09 15.45
C ARG A 23 0.08 6.43 14.31
N ASP A 24 -0.51 6.64 13.15
CA ASP A 24 0.20 7.09 11.97
C ASP A 24 0.59 8.58 12.09
N SER A 25 1.26 9.14 11.08
CA SER A 25 1.67 10.56 11.06
C SER A 25 0.50 11.56 11.06
N LYS A 26 -0.72 11.10 10.81
CA LYS A 26 -1.97 11.87 10.85
C LYS A 26 -2.78 11.59 12.13
N GLY A 27 -2.26 10.77 13.04
CA GLY A 27 -2.92 10.38 14.29
C GLY A 27 -3.94 9.24 14.15
N VAL A 28 -4.09 8.64 12.96
CA VAL A 28 -5.02 7.57 12.65
C VAL A 28 -4.51 6.24 13.21
N LEU A 29 -5.39 5.48 13.87
CA LEU A 29 -5.05 4.13 14.34
C LEU A 29 -4.82 3.20 13.16
N THR A 30 -3.62 2.62 13.14
CA THR A 30 -3.12 1.75 12.09
C THR A 30 -2.49 0.51 12.70
N TRP A 31 -2.53 -0.62 12.00
CA TRP A 31 -1.97 -1.90 12.42
C TRP A 31 -1.34 -2.62 11.24
N SER A 32 -0.41 -3.54 11.51
CA SER A 32 0.24 -4.36 10.50
C SER A 32 0.86 -3.49 9.39
N ILE A 33 0.74 -3.94 8.14
CA ILE A 33 1.07 -3.22 6.93
C ILE A 33 -0.12 -2.32 6.60
N GLY A 34 -0.10 -1.08 7.10
CA GLY A 34 -1.01 0.01 6.70
C GLY A 34 -2.51 -0.24 6.89
N VAL A 35 -2.91 -1.19 7.75
CA VAL A 35 -4.33 -1.53 7.98
C VAL A 35 -4.98 -0.52 8.90
N THR A 36 -6.16 -0.02 8.55
CA THR A 36 -6.93 0.94 9.37
C THR A 36 -8.38 0.49 9.48
N ASN A 37 -9.16 1.06 10.41
CA ASN A 37 -10.60 0.75 10.49
C ASN A 37 -11.36 1.03 9.18
N ALA A 38 -10.88 2.00 8.38
CA ALA A 38 -11.47 2.31 7.07
C ALA A 38 -11.33 1.17 6.05
N SER A 39 -10.42 0.22 6.29
CA SER A 39 -10.30 -0.99 5.45
C SER A 39 -11.36 -2.06 5.80
N GLY A 40 -12.24 -1.79 6.77
CA GLY A 40 -13.22 -2.75 7.29
C GLY A 40 -12.67 -3.68 8.37
N HIS A 41 -11.43 -3.50 8.80
CA HIS A 41 -10.79 -4.34 9.81
C HIS A 41 -10.62 -3.56 11.12
N ASN A 42 -11.25 -4.01 12.20
CA ASN A 42 -11.15 -3.35 13.51
C ASN A 42 -9.71 -3.50 14.07
N VAL A 43 -8.92 -2.42 13.99
CA VAL A 43 -7.54 -2.40 14.48
C VAL A 43 -7.45 -2.08 15.97
N ASP A 44 -8.46 -1.47 16.57
CA ASP A 44 -8.45 -1.09 17.98
C ASP A 44 -8.25 -2.30 18.90
N ARG A 45 -8.68 -3.49 18.45
CA ARG A 45 -8.51 -4.76 19.16
C ARG A 45 -7.05 -5.17 19.39
N TYR A 46 -6.08 -4.53 18.73
CA TYR A 46 -4.65 -4.83 18.86
C TYR A 46 -3.85 -3.75 19.59
N ILE A 47 -4.51 -2.79 20.24
CA ILE A 47 -3.82 -1.83 21.11
C ILE A 47 -3.15 -2.59 22.27
N GLY A 48 -1.83 -2.45 22.38
CA GLY A 48 -1.02 -3.15 23.38
C GLY A 48 -1.00 -4.68 23.24
N LYS A 49 -1.49 -5.22 22.13
CA LYS A 49 -1.64 -6.67 21.90
C LYS A 49 -0.99 -7.07 20.57
N PRO A 50 0.36 -7.19 20.51
CA PRO A 50 1.06 -7.64 19.32
C PRO A 50 0.51 -8.97 18.81
N GLN A 51 0.25 -9.07 17.52
CA GLN A 51 -0.30 -10.26 16.86
C GLN A 51 0.80 -11.09 16.20
N PRO A 52 0.61 -12.39 15.95
CA PRO A 52 1.51 -13.21 15.12
C PRO A 52 1.82 -12.59 13.75
N MET A 53 3.02 -12.83 13.20
CA MET A 53 3.42 -12.32 11.88
C MET A 53 2.50 -12.88 10.79
N GLU A 54 2.17 -14.16 10.90
CA GLU A 54 1.31 -14.91 10.01
C GLU A 54 -0.08 -14.26 9.95
N HIS A 55 -0.62 -13.84 11.10
CA HIS A 55 -1.90 -13.14 11.16
C HIS A 55 -1.84 -11.74 10.53
N CYS A 56 -0.75 -11.00 10.78
CA CYS A 56 -0.52 -9.69 10.17
C CYS A 56 -0.52 -9.79 8.64
N LEU A 57 0.15 -10.81 8.10
CA LEU A 57 0.30 -11.04 6.66
C LEU A 57 -0.95 -11.67 6.02
N ALA A 58 -1.70 -12.50 6.74
CA ALA A 58 -2.98 -13.03 6.29
C ALA A 58 -4.01 -11.90 6.06
N ILE A 59 -4.14 -10.98 7.02
CA ILE A 59 -5.04 -9.84 6.86
C ILE A 59 -4.56 -8.89 5.75
N TYR A 60 -3.25 -8.68 5.63
CA TYR A 60 -2.69 -7.89 4.53
C TYR A 60 -3.02 -8.50 3.15
N ALA A 61 -2.78 -9.80 2.98
CA ALA A 61 -3.06 -10.51 1.74
C ALA A 61 -4.57 -10.48 1.40
N TRP A 62 -5.42 -10.72 2.39
CA TRP A 62 -6.87 -10.60 2.25
C TRP A 62 -7.27 -9.18 1.78
N LEU A 63 -6.74 -8.13 2.41
CA LEU A 63 -7.03 -6.74 2.04
C LEU A 63 -6.64 -6.41 0.60
N LEU A 64 -5.44 -6.85 0.18
CA LEU A 64 -5.01 -6.63 -1.20
C LEU A 64 -6.02 -7.21 -2.19
N GLU A 65 -6.51 -8.42 -1.93
CA GLU A 65 -7.40 -9.14 -2.83
C GLU A 65 -8.84 -8.59 -2.78
N THR A 66 -9.36 -8.22 -1.60
CA THR A 66 -10.77 -7.85 -1.41
C THR A 66 -11.04 -6.36 -1.43
N ARG A 67 -10.06 -5.51 -1.09
CA ARG A 67 -10.27 -4.05 -0.97
C ARG A 67 -9.53 -3.23 -2.03
N TYR A 68 -8.34 -3.65 -2.46
CA TYR A 68 -7.51 -2.84 -3.37
C TYR A 68 -7.53 -3.36 -4.82
N ALA A 69 -7.30 -4.66 -5.03
CA ALA A 69 -7.25 -5.28 -6.34
C ALA A 69 -8.52 -5.08 -7.20
N PRO A 70 -9.75 -5.07 -6.64
CA PRO A 70 -10.96 -4.86 -7.44
C PRO A 70 -10.95 -3.56 -8.24
N ALA A 71 -10.52 -2.45 -7.65
CA ALA A 71 -10.47 -1.15 -8.33
C ALA A 71 -9.45 -1.15 -9.48
N VAL A 72 -8.29 -1.79 -9.29
CA VAL A 72 -7.28 -1.94 -10.36
C VAL A 72 -7.85 -2.79 -11.50
N ARG A 73 -8.49 -3.92 -11.18
CA ARG A 73 -9.10 -4.81 -12.19
C ARG A 73 -10.17 -4.09 -13.00
N GLU A 74 -11.00 -3.29 -12.34
CA GLU A 74 -12.04 -2.50 -12.98
C GLU A 74 -11.47 -1.48 -13.96
N VAL A 75 -10.48 -0.68 -13.53
CA VAL A 75 -9.85 0.35 -14.37
C VAL A 75 -9.21 -0.24 -15.62
N PHE A 76 -8.59 -1.41 -15.52
CA PHE A 76 -7.87 -2.05 -16.62
C PHE A 76 -8.65 -3.21 -17.28
N ALA A 77 -9.96 -3.33 -17.05
CA ALA A 77 -10.76 -4.46 -17.55
C ALA A 77 -10.70 -4.66 -19.07
N LYS A 78 -10.51 -3.58 -19.84
CA LYS A 78 -10.44 -3.61 -21.31
C LYS A 78 -9.08 -4.01 -21.88
N LYS A 79 -8.02 -4.01 -21.06
CA LYS A 79 -6.65 -4.29 -21.50
C LYS A 79 -5.92 -5.06 -20.41
N PRO A 80 -5.73 -6.39 -20.58
CA PRO A 80 -5.06 -7.21 -19.58
C PRO A 80 -3.68 -6.64 -19.22
N LEU A 81 -3.43 -6.52 -17.92
CA LEU A 81 -2.12 -6.15 -17.40
C LEU A 81 -1.22 -7.38 -17.36
N THR A 82 0.08 -7.18 -17.57
CA THR A 82 1.11 -8.12 -17.09
C THR A 82 1.11 -8.14 -15.55
N GLU A 83 1.73 -9.15 -14.96
CA GLU A 83 1.88 -9.22 -13.49
C GLU A 83 2.61 -7.99 -12.92
N ALA A 84 3.70 -7.58 -13.56
CA ALA A 84 4.45 -6.39 -13.18
C ALA A 84 3.58 -5.10 -13.23
N GLN A 85 2.81 -4.92 -14.29
CA GLN A 85 1.88 -3.80 -14.40
C GLN A 85 0.80 -3.84 -13.32
N PHE A 86 0.26 -5.01 -13.03
CA PHE A 86 -0.71 -5.18 -11.96
C PHE A 86 -0.10 -4.86 -10.59
N ALA A 87 1.12 -5.33 -10.31
CA ALA A 87 1.86 -5.02 -9.08
C ALA A 87 2.10 -3.51 -8.91
N ALA A 88 2.55 -2.82 -9.94
CA ALA A 88 2.78 -1.39 -9.91
C ALA A 88 1.46 -0.59 -9.70
N ALA A 89 0.40 -0.95 -10.43
CA ALA A 89 -0.90 -0.30 -10.28
C ALA A 89 -1.51 -0.55 -8.89
N LEU A 90 -1.34 -1.76 -8.35
CA LEU A 90 -1.79 -2.10 -7.01
C LEU A 90 -1.00 -1.35 -5.94
N SER A 91 0.33 -1.27 -6.03
CA SER A 91 1.14 -0.47 -5.10
C SER A 91 0.78 1.02 -5.15
N PHE A 92 0.59 1.56 -6.36
CA PHE A 92 0.11 2.93 -6.56
C PHE A 92 -1.24 3.15 -5.86
N HIS A 93 -2.18 2.23 -6.06
CA HIS A 93 -3.51 2.34 -5.47
C HIS A 93 -3.50 2.17 -3.96
N TYR A 94 -2.70 1.23 -3.45
CA TYR A 94 -2.52 1.02 -2.02
C TYR A 94 -1.99 2.27 -1.33
N ASN A 95 -1.05 2.98 -1.98
CA ASN A 95 -0.51 4.24 -1.46
C ASN A 95 -1.49 5.41 -1.49
N THR A 96 -2.30 5.52 -2.54
CA THR A 96 -3.01 6.77 -2.90
C THR A 96 -4.52 6.68 -2.80
N GLY A 97 -5.09 5.48 -2.91
CA GLY A 97 -6.53 5.29 -3.12
C GLY A 97 -7.03 5.78 -4.49
N ALA A 98 -6.16 6.24 -5.39
CA ALA A 98 -6.56 7.11 -6.50
C ALA A 98 -6.61 6.45 -7.88
N ILE A 99 -6.55 5.12 -8.00
CA ILE A 99 -6.43 4.45 -9.32
C ILE A 99 -7.58 4.78 -10.27
N LYS A 100 -8.79 5.01 -9.74
CA LYS A 100 -9.96 5.35 -10.54
C LYS A 100 -9.95 6.80 -11.06
N SER A 101 -9.33 7.72 -10.32
CA SER A 101 -9.32 9.15 -10.64
C SER A 101 -8.02 9.61 -11.31
N ALA A 102 -6.92 8.88 -11.14
CA ALA A 102 -5.64 9.19 -11.78
C ALA A 102 -5.77 9.25 -13.31
N THR A 103 -5.00 10.16 -13.93
CA THR A 103 -5.02 10.34 -15.39
C THR A 103 -4.15 9.33 -16.13
N TRP A 104 -3.04 8.88 -15.52
CA TRP A 104 -2.09 7.97 -16.15
C TRP A 104 -2.71 6.64 -16.67
N PRO A 105 -3.69 6.00 -16.00
CA PRO A 105 -4.34 4.80 -16.54
C PRO A 105 -5.06 5.09 -17.85
N LYS A 106 -5.75 6.23 -17.96
CA LYS A 106 -6.50 6.65 -19.15
C LYS A 106 -5.55 6.89 -20.33
N LEU A 107 -4.44 7.58 -20.10
CA LEU A 107 -3.40 7.82 -21.11
C LEU A 107 -2.77 6.51 -21.60
N TRP A 108 -2.45 5.59 -20.68
CA TRP A 108 -1.90 4.29 -21.05
C TRP A 108 -2.88 3.42 -21.84
N LEU A 109 -4.16 3.42 -21.46
CA LEU A 109 -5.23 2.73 -22.17
C LEU A 109 -5.43 3.28 -23.59
N ALA A 110 -5.24 4.60 -23.77
CA ALA A 110 -5.26 5.26 -25.08
C ALA A 110 -3.99 5.02 -25.92
N GLY A 111 -2.97 4.36 -25.35
CA GLY A 111 -1.71 4.07 -26.04
C GLY A 111 -0.67 5.19 -25.97
N ASP A 112 -0.96 6.29 -25.28
CA ASP A 112 0.00 7.37 -25.07
C ASP A 112 0.94 7.05 -23.90
N ILE A 113 1.96 6.24 -24.20
CA ILE A 113 2.92 5.75 -23.22
C ILE A 113 3.75 6.88 -22.61
N ALA A 114 4.12 7.89 -23.40
CA ALA A 114 4.94 9.00 -22.94
C ALA A 114 4.17 9.89 -21.96
N ALA A 115 2.93 10.28 -22.30
CA ALA A 115 2.09 11.04 -21.40
C ALA A 115 1.73 10.24 -20.14
N ALA A 116 1.46 8.93 -20.28
CA ALA A 116 1.18 8.08 -19.13
C ALA A 116 2.34 8.03 -18.12
N LYS A 117 3.59 7.91 -18.58
CA LYS A 117 4.78 7.96 -17.70
C LYS A 117 4.89 9.29 -16.96
N THR A 118 4.71 10.39 -17.69
CA THR A 118 4.75 11.75 -17.12
C THR A 118 3.67 11.93 -16.05
N ALA A 119 2.43 11.56 -16.37
CA ALA A 119 1.31 11.63 -15.44
C ALA A 119 1.49 10.71 -14.23
N PHE A 120 2.06 9.52 -14.40
CA PHE A 120 2.39 8.62 -13.28
C PHE A 120 3.38 9.28 -12.32
N MET A 121 4.46 9.86 -12.87
CA MET A 121 5.51 10.52 -12.10
C MET A 121 5.09 11.86 -11.49
N ALA A 122 3.98 12.46 -11.92
CA ALA A 122 3.43 13.67 -11.30
C ALA A 122 2.92 13.42 -9.87
N TRP A 123 2.64 12.16 -9.50
CA TRP A 123 2.28 11.76 -8.15
C TRP A 123 3.53 11.68 -7.25
N ASN A 124 4.21 12.80 -7.03
CA ASN A 124 5.55 12.87 -6.42
C ASN A 124 5.62 13.63 -5.09
N LYS A 125 4.46 13.95 -4.51
CA LYS A 125 4.38 14.66 -3.24
C LYS A 125 3.88 13.74 -2.14
N PRO A 126 4.41 13.89 -0.91
CA PRO A 126 5.59 14.66 -0.53
C PRO A 126 6.90 14.05 -1.12
N ALA A 127 8.02 14.78 -1.08
CA ALA A 127 9.23 14.43 -1.85
C ALA A 127 9.78 13.02 -1.57
N GLU A 128 9.57 12.48 -0.37
CA GLU A 128 9.95 11.13 0.00
C GLU A 128 9.26 10.02 -0.82
N ILE A 129 8.12 10.28 -1.48
CA ILE A 129 7.46 9.29 -2.35
C ILE A 129 8.04 9.25 -3.76
N VAL A 130 8.90 10.20 -4.14
CA VAL A 130 9.51 10.25 -5.48
C VAL A 130 10.19 8.93 -5.83
N GLU A 131 10.96 8.38 -4.88
CA GLU A 131 11.67 7.10 -5.04
C GLU A 131 10.72 5.93 -5.23
N ARG A 132 9.62 5.89 -4.45
CA ARG A 132 8.57 4.88 -4.61
C ARG A 132 7.90 5.01 -5.98
N ARG A 133 7.51 6.23 -6.36
CA ARG A 133 6.80 6.47 -7.62
C ARG A 133 7.66 6.12 -8.83
N ARG A 134 8.97 6.38 -8.77
CA ARG A 134 9.92 5.94 -9.80
C ARG A 134 9.96 4.41 -9.90
N LYS A 135 10.07 3.69 -8.79
CA LYS A 135 10.07 2.21 -8.79
C LYS A 135 8.76 1.64 -9.34
N GLU A 136 7.62 2.20 -8.96
CA GLU A 136 6.32 1.81 -9.50
C GLU A 136 6.22 2.07 -11.01
N CYS A 137 6.72 3.21 -11.48
CA CYS A 137 6.77 3.53 -12.92
C CYS A 137 7.71 2.57 -13.69
N ASP A 138 8.92 2.34 -13.17
CA ASP A 138 9.89 1.40 -13.75
C ASP A 138 9.32 -0.02 -13.80
N LEU A 139 8.56 -0.42 -12.78
CA LEU A 139 7.87 -1.71 -12.75
C LEU A 139 6.75 -1.78 -13.79
N PHE A 140 5.89 -0.76 -13.87
CA PHE A 140 4.75 -0.76 -14.79
C PHE A 140 5.18 -0.75 -16.26
N PHE A 141 6.16 0.09 -16.62
CA PHE A 141 6.57 0.30 -18.01
C PHE A 141 7.80 -0.50 -18.43
N GLY A 142 8.61 -0.97 -17.47
CA GLY A 142 9.86 -1.68 -17.73
C GLY A 142 9.94 -3.07 -17.10
N GLY A 143 8.92 -3.52 -16.34
CA GLY A 143 8.92 -4.83 -15.69
C GLY A 143 9.98 -4.98 -14.60
N LYS A 144 10.52 -3.87 -14.08
CA LYS A 144 11.64 -3.87 -13.13
C LYS A 144 11.14 -3.99 -11.69
N TRP A 145 11.15 -5.21 -11.16
CA TRP A 145 10.86 -5.49 -9.75
C TRP A 145 11.89 -4.86 -8.82
N SER A 146 11.44 -4.37 -7.67
CA SER A 146 12.30 -3.68 -6.71
C SER A 146 12.31 -4.30 -5.32
N ASN A 147 11.36 -5.20 -5.04
CA ASN A 147 11.35 -5.96 -3.80
C ASN A 147 12.50 -6.95 -3.73
N ASN A 148 12.93 -7.23 -2.50
CA ASN A 148 13.91 -8.28 -2.20
C ASN A 148 13.33 -9.32 -1.22
N GLY A 149 12.01 -9.41 -1.13
CA GLY A 149 11.30 -10.27 -0.20
C GLY A 149 11.31 -9.85 1.27
N ARG A 150 11.88 -8.68 1.60
CA ARG A 150 11.99 -8.19 2.97
C ARG A 150 11.14 -6.94 3.21
N ILE A 151 10.58 -6.84 4.41
CA ILE A 151 9.89 -5.65 4.92
C ILE A 151 10.63 -5.09 6.14
N THR A 152 10.45 -3.79 6.41
CA THR A 152 10.91 -3.19 7.66
C THR A 152 9.85 -3.37 8.73
N GLU A 153 10.11 -4.21 9.71
CA GLU A 153 9.28 -4.36 10.90
C GLU A 153 9.74 -3.40 11.99
N TYR A 154 8.80 -2.73 12.66
CA TYR A 154 9.05 -1.97 13.88
C TYR A 154 8.53 -2.78 15.05
N THR A 155 9.46 -3.34 15.80
CA THR A 155 9.17 -4.32 16.85
C THR A 155 8.66 -3.67 18.15
N ARG A 156 8.73 -2.34 18.25
CA ARG A 156 8.22 -1.57 19.39
C ARG A 156 7.38 -0.38 18.94
N VAL A 157 6.45 -0.01 19.82
CA VAL A 157 5.64 1.19 19.72
C VAL A 157 5.87 2.02 20.99
N THR A 158 6.04 3.33 20.83
CA THR A 158 6.31 4.26 21.94
C THR A 158 5.08 4.44 22.84
N ALA A 159 5.25 5.07 24.00
CA ALA A 159 4.13 5.46 24.87
C ALA A 159 3.10 6.37 24.17
N LYS A 160 3.50 7.11 23.12
CA LYS A 160 2.61 7.93 22.30
C LYS A 160 1.90 7.14 21.19
N MET A 161 2.02 5.82 21.22
CA MET A 161 1.52 4.89 20.21
C MET A 161 2.15 5.07 18.83
N THR A 162 3.34 5.65 18.66
CA THR A 162 4.01 5.73 17.35
C THR A 162 5.04 4.61 17.17
N PRO A 163 5.35 4.11 15.97
CA PRO A 163 6.40 3.12 15.80
C PRO A 163 7.75 3.68 16.24
N ASP A 164 8.53 2.88 16.98
CA ASP A 164 9.85 3.26 17.47
C ASP A 164 10.90 2.99 16.38
N GLY A 165 11.48 4.05 15.84
CA GLY A 165 12.51 3.97 14.80
C GLY A 165 13.74 3.14 15.20
N ALA A 166 14.12 3.12 16.48
CA ALA A 166 15.22 2.32 16.99
C ALA A 166 14.90 0.83 17.10
N SER A 167 13.66 0.43 16.78
CA SER A 167 13.19 -0.96 16.79
C SER A 167 13.10 -1.58 15.39
N ALA A 168 13.49 -0.82 14.36
CA ALA A 168 13.41 -1.21 12.97
C ALA A 168 14.30 -2.43 12.66
N LYS A 169 13.70 -3.48 12.09
CA LYS A 169 14.38 -4.70 11.67
C LYS A 169 13.95 -5.08 10.26
N ARG A 170 14.89 -5.48 9.42
CA ARG A 170 14.59 -6.07 8.11
C ARG A 170 14.27 -7.55 8.31
N VAL A 171 13.06 -7.96 7.95
CA VAL A 171 12.59 -9.35 8.08
C VAL A 171 12.21 -9.91 6.72
N ASP A 172 12.59 -11.16 6.46
CA ASP A 172 12.18 -11.89 5.26
C ASP A 172 10.77 -12.43 5.48
N VAL A 173 9.85 -12.10 4.56
CA VAL A 173 8.43 -12.45 4.66
C VAL A 173 7.96 -13.26 3.47
N ARG A 174 8.87 -13.73 2.59
CA ARG A 174 8.47 -14.45 1.36
C ARG A 174 7.63 -15.68 1.67
N ALA A 175 8.11 -16.54 2.56
CA ALA A 175 7.42 -17.78 2.92
C ALA A 175 6.05 -17.51 3.56
N ALA A 176 5.97 -16.53 4.47
CA ALA A 176 4.74 -16.21 5.17
C ALA A 176 3.69 -15.55 4.27
N ILE A 177 4.09 -14.68 3.33
CA ILE A 177 3.18 -14.11 2.32
C ILE A 177 2.70 -15.20 1.34
N ALA A 178 3.59 -16.08 0.89
CA ALA A 178 3.21 -17.20 0.03
C ALA A 178 2.19 -18.12 0.72
N ALA A 179 2.42 -18.44 2.01
CA ALA A 179 1.48 -19.21 2.81
C ALA A 179 0.12 -18.49 2.96
N ALA A 180 0.11 -17.18 3.25
CA ALA A 180 -1.10 -16.39 3.38
C ALA A 180 -1.96 -16.36 2.10
N LEU A 181 -1.34 -16.37 0.92
CA LEU A 181 -2.03 -16.39 -0.38
C LEU A 181 -2.42 -17.79 -0.87
N GLY A 182 -1.79 -18.83 -0.32
CA GLY A 182 -2.07 -20.24 -0.60
C GLY A 182 -3.06 -20.89 0.37
N ALA A 183 -3.29 -20.30 1.54
CA ALA A 183 -4.23 -20.82 2.52
C ALA A 183 -5.69 -20.61 2.06
N PRO A 184 -6.58 -21.61 2.19
CA PRO A 184 -8.00 -21.42 1.96
C PRO A 184 -8.57 -20.41 2.96
N ALA A 185 -9.42 -19.50 2.49
CA ALA A 185 -9.98 -18.37 3.26
C ALA A 185 -10.66 -18.75 4.60
N SER A 186 -10.97 -20.02 4.83
CA SER A 186 -11.57 -20.56 6.06
C SER A 186 -10.71 -20.42 7.33
N GLN A 187 -9.40 -20.13 7.21
CA GLN A 187 -8.54 -19.86 8.38
C GLN A 187 -8.29 -18.36 8.62
N ALA A 188 -8.74 -17.50 7.69
CA ALA A 188 -8.85 -16.06 7.88
C ALA A 188 -10.30 -15.72 8.23
N ALA A 189 -10.75 -16.08 9.43
CA ALA A 189 -12.09 -15.67 9.87
C ALA A 189 -12.17 -14.14 9.95
N GLU A 190 -12.80 -13.53 8.96
CA GLU A 190 -13.29 -12.16 9.02
C GLU A 190 -14.63 -12.11 9.78
N PRO A 191 -14.85 -11.11 10.64
CA PRO A 191 -16.19 -10.72 11.09
C PRO A 191 -16.94 -9.96 9.97
N ALA A 192 -18.26 -9.90 10.11
CA ALA A 192 -19.29 -9.39 9.18
C ALA A 192 -18.91 -8.20 8.26
N PRO A 193 -19.51 -8.10 7.06
CA PRO A 193 -19.15 -7.09 6.06
C PRO A 193 -19.49 -5.67 6.55
N ALA A 194 -18.48 -4.82 6.67
CA ALA A 194 -18.64 -3.38 6.81
C ALA A 194 -18.98 -2.71 5.45
N PRO A 195 -19.75 -1.61 5.45
CA PRO A 195 -20.11 -0.87 4.24
C PRO A 195 -18.87 -0.34 3.51
N PRO A 196 -18.96 -0.10 2.18
CA PRO A 196 -17.86 0.49 1.43
C PRO A 196 -17.45 1.85 2.01
N PRO A 197 -16.16 2.20 2.02
CA PRO A 197 -15.73 3.51 2.45
C PRO A 197 -16.41 4.59 1.60
N PRO A 198 -16.78 5.75 2.18
CA PRO A 198 -17.41 6.82 1.43
C PRO A 198 -16.46 7.28 0.32
N ALA A 199 -17.00 7.41 -0.89
CA ALA A 199 -16.28 8.03 -1.98
C ALA A 199 -15.88 9.46 -1.58
N PRO A 200 -14.65 9.91 -1.89
CA PRO A 200 -14.35 11.33 -1.78
C PRO A 200 -15.33 12.12 -2.66
N PRO A 201 -15.77 13.31 -2.22
CA PRO A 201 -16.75 14.10 -2.97
C PRO A 201 -16.22 14.39 -4.39
N PRO A 202 -17.09 14.39 -5.42
CA PRO A 202 -16.66 14.65 -6.78
C PRO A 202 -16.19 16.12 -6.90
N ASP A 203 -14.88 16.32 -7.08
CA ASP A 203 -14.36 17.59 -7.57
C ASP A 203 -14.62 17.69 -9.08
N ARG A 204 -15.28 18.78 -9.50
CA ARG A 204 -15.66 19.09 -10.88
C ARG A 204 -14.59 19.92 -11.59
N SER A 205 -13.31 19.67 -11.31
CA SER A 205 -12.21 20.32 -12.03
C SER A 205 -11.75 19.45 -13.21
N ILE A 206 -12.07 19.94 -14.39
CA ILE A 206 -11.69 19.40 -15.70
C ILE A 206 -10.16 19.50 -15.92
N TYR A 207 -9.56 18.40 -16.37
CA TYR A 207 -8.20 18.28 -16.93
C TYR A 207 -7.03 18.91 -16.17
N LEU A 208 -6.87 18.62 -14.88
CA LEU A 208 -5.56 18.61 -14.21
C LEU A 208 -5.58 17.48 -13.17
N ASP A 209 -4.46 16.76 -13.00
CA ASP A 209 -4.35 15.82 -11.87
C ASP A 209 -4.73 16.57 -10.57
N PRO A 210 -5.54 15.97 -9.67
CA PRO A 210 -5.92 16.61 -8.42
C PRO A 210 -4.66 16.98 -7.62
N PRO A 211 -4.73 17.96 -6.70
CA PRO A 211 -3.56 18.34 -5.92
C PRO A 211 -2.96 17.12 -5.24
N ALA A 212 -1.62 17.05 -5.31
CA ALA A 212 -0.71 16.20 -4.55
C ALA A 212 -1.41 15.18 -3.63
N ALA A 213 -1.33 13.88 -3.96
CA ALA A 213 -1.57 12.86 -2.95
C ALA A 213 -0.75 13.22 -1.71
N GLU A 214 -1.38 13.40 -0.56
CA GLU A 214 -0.62 13.40 0.68
C GLU A 214 -0.08 11.99 0.84
N GLY A 215 1.22 11.82 0.62
CA GLY A 215 1.89 10.51 0.69
C GLY A 215 1.43 9.69 1.87
N GLY A 216 1.18 8.41 1.60
CA GLY A 216 0.75 7.44 2.61
C GLY A 216 1.70 7.38 3.81
N PHE A 217 1.18 6.90 4.94
CA PHE A 217 1.84 6.89 6.25
C PHE A 217 3.35 6.64 6.20
N TRP A 218 3.80 5.57 5.55
CA TRP A 218 5.21 5.16 5.57
C TRP A 218 6.14 6.19 4.94
N SER A 219 5.67 6.93 3.93
CA SER A 219 6.43 8.04 3.37
C SER A 219 6.68 9.13 4.42
N ARG A 220 5.63 9.61 5.08
CA ARG A 220 5.71 10.64 6.13
C ARG A 220 6.46 10.15 7.36
N PHE A 221 6.33 8.87 7.70
CA PHE A 221 7.05 8.24 8.81
C PHE A 221 8.57 8.25 8.56
N TRP A 222 9.02 7.85 7.36
CA TRP A 222 10.44 7.93 6.99
C TRP A 222 10.97 9.36 6.97
N ALA A 223 10.15 10.35 6.58
CA ALA A 223 10.51 11.77 6.65
C ALA A 223 10.73 12.25 8.10
N GLY A 224 9.88 11.84 9.04
CA GLY A 224 10.02 12.16 10.47
C GLY A 224 11.25 11.53 11.13
N LEU A 225 11.59 10.30 10.73
CA LEU A 225 12.78 9.59 11.20
C LEU A 225 14.08 10.26 10.72
N LYS A 226 14.18 10.63 9.43
CA LYS A 226 15.37 11.33 8.89
C LYS A 226 15.63 12.67 9.58
N ARG A 227 14.58 13.40 10.01
CA ARG A 227 14.73 14.63 10.81
C ARG A 227 15.25 14.40 12.23
N SER A 228 15.04 13.21 12.80
CA SER A 228 15.44 12.89 14.18
C SER A 228 16.86 12.32 14.30
N PHE A 229 17.49 11.93 13.17
CA PHE A 229 18.86 11.40 13.10
C PHE A 229 19.82 12.31 12.31
N GLY A 230 19.40 13.54 11.99
CA GLY A 230 20.17 14.54 11.26
C GLY A 230 20.39 15.82 12.06
N GLY A 231 20.78 15.68 13.33
CA GLY A 231 21.24 16.74 14.22
C GLY A 231 22.58 16.36 14.83
#